data_AF-A0A354DIH6-F1
#
_entry.id   AF-A0A354DIH6-F1
#
_cell.length_a   1.000
_cell.length_b   1.000
_cell.length_c   1.000
_cell.angle_alpha   90.00
_cell.angle_beta   90.00
_cell.angle_gamma   90.00
#
_symmetry.space_group_name_H-M   'P 1'
#
loop_
_entity.id
_entity.type
_entity.pdbx_description
1 polymer ?
#
loop_
_entity_poly.entity_id
_entity_poly.type
_entity_poly.pdbx_seq_one_letter_code
_entity_poly.pdbx_strand_id
1 'polypeptide(L)'
;MRNRILLLAFIILITFILGEVKLYFPVFGSEFRFSLSAAAFFFCLLWFRQLRVLEIGLGVSIFLPLFRVFLTMGIEGESFLTVFPNHAPAAIYYLTFTLLTILFSLRRYVNKTPILILLGVVCDLLSNVAELLIRGGLGQYQGWDTRFFMILVTFAALRVLFVVGFFNMFTLNQYRLLGEQQQKQIEQLMMINSGLYEEGFYLKKSMVQVEEITRDSYQLYRNLRTIEKENPSYTGFSRSALHIAEQIHELKKDSQRVISGLFKIINHEKVHGEMTFYEISEFVIHANQKYAEMLGKKIDEHQVNVFLVNTGWTGGIYGEGSRMKLSYTRKMVRDAIDGKLNDVFTDKDPIFGLAMPTAIEGVPTNLLNPRNAWANKEAYDKKATELAGMFHENFKKFGSVAEDIAKKGAPLA
;
A
#
# COMPACT_ATOMS: atom_id res chain seq x y z
N MET A 1 -19.53 -23.43 19.27
CA MET A 1 -20.97 -23.29 19.63
C MET A 1 -21.25 -22.02 20.44
N ARG A 2 -20.52 -21.76 21.55
CA ARG A 2 -20.70 -20.57 22.41
C ARG A 2 -20.77 -19.23 21.65
N ASN A 3 -19.83 -18.97 20.74
CA ASN A 3 -19.81 -17.71 19.97
C ASN A 3 -21.03 -17.54 19.05
N ARG A 4 -21.60 -18.62 18.50
CA ARG A 4 -22.78 -18.54 17.63
C ARG A 4 -24.04 -18.16 18.40
N ILE A 5 -24.20 -18.70 19.61
CA ILE A 5 -25.32 -18.37 20.50
C ILE A 5 -25.23 -16.91 20.97
N LEU A 6 -24.03 -16.45 21.34
CA LEU A 6 -23.81 -15.04 21.72
C LEU A 6 -24.14 -14.07 20.58
N LEU A 7 -23.73 -14.40 19.35
CA LEU A 7 -24.06 -13.58 18.18
C LEU A 7 -25.57 -13.57 17.89
N LEU A 8 -26.24 -14.71 18.02
CA LEU A 8 -27.68 -14.80 17.83
C LEU A 8 -28.44 -13.99 18.88
N ALA A 9 -28.04 -14.08 20.16
CA ALA A 9 -28.57 -13.27 21.24
C ALA A 9 -28.35 -11.77 20.99
N PHE A 10 -27.16 -11.39 20.53
CA PHE A 10 -26.83 -10.01 20.15
C PHE A 10 -27.73 -9.51 19.01
N ILE A 11 -27.96 -10.32 17.96
CA ILE A 11 -28.83 -9.95 16.83
C ILE A 11 -30.28 -9.75 17.31
N ILE A 12 -30.79 -10.65 18.16
CA ILE A 12 -32.14 -10.52 18.70
C ILE A 12 -32.25 -9.23 19.53
N LEU A 13 -31.27 -8.97 20.40
CA LEU A 13 -31.22 -7.79 21.26
C LEU A 13 -31.17 -6.48 20.45
N ILE A 14 -30.27 -6.37 19.46
CA ILE A 14 -30.14 -5.15 18.66
C ILE A 14 -31.37 -4.92 17.79
N THR A 15 -31.95 -5.97 17.22
CA THR A 15 -33.19 -5.88 16.44
C THR A 15 -34.34 -5.43 17.32
N PHE A 16 -34.39 -5.90 18.56
CA PHE A 16 -35.39 -5.51 19.55
C PHE A 16 -35.24 -4.03 19.95
N ILE A 17 -34.05 -3.59 20.38
CA ILE A 17 -33.79 -2.20 20.80
C ILE A 17 -34.15 -1.22 19.69
N LEU A 18 -33.72 -1.51 18.46
CA LEU A 18 -34.01 -0.69 17.29
C LEU A 18 -35.50 -0.74 16.90
N GLY A 19 -36.23 -1.76 17.35
CA GLY A 19 -37.68 -1.87 17.18
C GLY A 19 -38.50 -0.96 18.08
N GLU A 20 -37.95 -0.52 19.22
CA GLU A 20 -38.63 0.42 20.14
C GLU A 20 -38.45 1.88 19.72
N VAL A 21 -37.46 2.17 18.88
CA VAL A 21 -37.29 3.49 18.27
C VAL A 21 -38.40 3.68 17.23
N LYS A 22 -39.51 4.27 17.66
CA LYS A 22 -40.64 4.66 16.79
C LYS A 22 -40.37 6.06 16.25
N LEU A 23 -40.09 6.16 14.95
CA LEU A 23 -40.00 7.46 14.28
C LEU A 23 -41.39 7.86 13.81
N TYR A 24 -41.89 8.99 14.33
CA TYR A 24 -43.13 9.61 13.89
C TYR A 24 -42.81 10.58 12.76
N PHE A 25 -43.34 10.33 11.56
CA PHE A 25 -43.19 11.22 10.41
C PHE A 25 -44.46 12.08 10.26
N PRO A 26 -44.40 13.40 10.49
CA PRO A 26 -45.58 14.28 10.50
C PRO A 26 -46.33 14.36 9.16
N VAL A 27 -45.67 13.97 8.07
CA VAL A 27 -46.19 14.07 6.68
C VAL A 27 -47.27 13.02 6.37
N PHE A 28 -47.38 11.94 7.15
CA PHE A 28 -48.22 10.77 6.82
C PHE A 28 -49.37 10.48 7.80
N GLY A 29 -49.68 11.41 8.72
CA GLY A 29 -50.68 11.21 9.76
C GLY A 29 -50.18 10.33 10.93
N SER A 30 -50.79 10.49 12.10
CA SER A 30 -50.32 9.96 13.39
C SER A 30 -50.42 8.43 13.56
N GLU A 31 -50.96 7.70 12.59
CA GLU A 31 -51.23 6.26 12.73
C GLU A 31 -50.13 5.35 12.17
N PHE A 32 -49.20 5.87 11.36
CA PHE A 32 -48.14 5.05 10.76
C PHE A 32 -46.88 5.02 11.64
N ARG A 33 -46.68 3.90 12.36
CA ARG A 33 -45.52 3.69 13.24
C ARG A 33 -44.38 2.99 12.50
N PHE A 34 -43.28 3.70 12.24
CA PHE A 34 -42.08 3.13 11.64
C PHE A 34 -41.16 2.53 12.72
N SER A 35 -40.82 1.25 12.61
CA SER A 35 -39.85 0.58 13.50
C SER A 35 -38.57 0.24 12.75
N LEU A 36 -37.42 0.54 13.35
CA LEU A 36 -36.10 0.27 12.77
C LEU A 36 -35.70 -1.23 12.85
N SER A 37 -36.50 -2.06 13.54
CA SER A 37 -36.24 -3.49 13.71
C SER A 37 -36.20 -4.25 12.39
N ALA A 38 -37.09 -3.96 11.44
CA ALA A 38 -37.08 -4.60 10.13
C ALA A 38 -35.78 -4.31 9.35
N ALA A 39 -35.29 -3.07 9.43
CA ALA A 39 -34.03 -2.67 8.82
C ALA A 39 -32.83 -3.34 9.49
N ALA A 40 -32.80 -3.35 10.83
CA ALA A 40 -31.76 -4.01 11.62
C ALA A 40 -31.70 -5.52 11.35
N PHE A 41 -32.87 -6.16 11.28
CA PHE A 41 -33.00 -7.57 10.96
C PHE A 41 -32.44 -7.89 9.58
N PHE A 42 -32.85 -7.14 8.55
CA PHE A 42 -32.37 -7.34 7.20
C PHE A 42 -30.86 -7.11 7.09
N PHE A 43 -30.33 -6.05 7.73
CA PHE A 43 -28.89 -5.82 7.81
C PHE A 43 -28.15 -7.00 8.44
N CYS A 44 -28.63 -7.51 9.59
CA CYS A 44 -28.03 -8.64 10.29
C CYS A 44 -28.05 -9.93 9.45
N LEU A 45 -29.13 -10.16 8.68
CA LEU A 45 -29.23 -11.28 7.76
C LEU A 45 -28.14 -11.25 6.68
N LEU A 46 -27.79 -10.06 6.17
CA LEU A 46 -26.74 -9.88 5.18
C LEU A 46 -25.33 -9.94 5.80
N TRP A 47 -25.15 -9.28 6.95
CA TRP A 47 -23.87 -9.14 7.64
C TRP A 47 -23.35 -10.45 8.23
N PHE A 48 -24.16 -11.15 9.02
CA PHE A 48 -23.73 -12.35 9.75
C PHE A 48 -23.87 -13.62 8.90
N ARG A 49 -23.02 -13.74 7.87
CA ARG A 49 -22.99 -14.91 6.96
C ARG A 49 -22.65 -16.23 7.65
N GLN A 50 -21.99 -16.19 8.81
CA GLN A 50 -21.62 -17.36 9.62
C GLN A 50 -22.81 -18.07 10.30
N LEU A 51 -23.94 -17.37 10.49
CA LEU A 51 -25.16 -17.94 11.05
C LEU A 51 -26.11 -18.34 9.92
N ARG A 52 -26.89 -19.41 10.10
CA ARG A 52 -27.88 -19.82 9.11
C ARG A 52 -29.02 -18.80 9.12
N VAL A 53 -29.56 -18.46 7.94
CA VAL A 53 -30.69 -17.52 7.82
C VAL A 53 -31.86 -17.97 8.68
N LEU A 54 -32.13 -19.28 8.72
CA LEU A 54 -33.19 -19.87 9.53
C LEU A 54 -33.00 -19.65 11.04
N GLU A 55 -31.75 -19.71 11.54
CA GLU A 55 -31.46 -19.51 12.97
C GLU A 55 -31.78 -18.07 13.39
N ILE A 56 -31.28 -17.10 12.61
CA ILE A 56 -31.55 -15.67 12.85
C ILE A 56 -33.06 -15.40 12.73
N GLY A 57 -33.67 -15.90 11.67
CA GLY A 57 -35.08 -15.68 11.36
C GLY A 57 -36.03 -16.22 12.40
N LEU A 58 -35.88 -17.49 12.81
CA LEU A 58 -36.70 -18.08 13.86
C LEU A 58 -36.46 -17.41 15.21
N GLY A 59 -35.20 -17.10 15.54
CA GLY A 59 -34.87 -16.37 16.76
C GLY A 59 -35.60 -15.02 16.83
N VAL A 60 -35.49 -14.20 15.80
CA VAL A 60 -36.15 -12.89 15.78
C VAL A 60 -37.68 -13.02 15.73
N SER A 61 -38.22 -13.94 14.93
CA SER A 61 -39.68 -14.11 14.79
C SER A 61 -40.36 -14.55 16.10
N ILE A 62 -39.69 -15.36 16.92
CA ILE A 62 -40.24 -15.85 18.19
C ILE A 62 -39.99 -14.86 19.33
N PHE A 63 -38.73 -14.43 19.50
CA PHE A 63 -38.37 -13.65 20.68
C PHE A 63 -38.85 -12.21 20.60
N LEU A 64 -38.87 -11.59 19.42
CA LEU A 64 -39.20 -10.16 19.32
C LEU A 64 -40.64 -9.83 19.74
N PRO A 65 -41.69 -10.57 19.30
CA PRO A 65 -43.04 -10.37 19.80
C PRO A 65 -43.19 -10.69 21.28
N LEU A 66 -42.53 -11.76 21.78
CA LEU A 66 -42.57 -12.12 23.20
C LEU A 66 -41.97 -11.03 24.09
N PHE A 67 -40.83 -10.45 23.69
CA PHE A 67 -40.23 -9.31 24.38
C PHE A 67 -41.13 -8.09 24.37
N ARG A 68 -41.82 -7.81 23.26
CA ARG A 68 -42.80 -6.71 23.19
C ARG A 68 -43.99 -6.94 24.13
N VAL A 69 -44.56 -8.15 24.13
CA VAL A 69 -45.64 -8.50 25.05
C VAL A 69 -45.20 -8.35 26.50
N PHE A 70 -44.01 -8.83 26.85
CA PHE A 70 -43.44 -8.70 28.19
C PHE A 70 -43.31 -7.23 28.63
N LEU A 71 -42.83 -6.35 27.76
CA LEU A 71 -42.70 -4.92 28.08
C LEU A 71 -44.04 -4.21 28.18
N THR A 72 -44.97 -4.46 27.25
CA THR A 72 -46.31 -3.86 27.29
C THR A 72 -47.04 -4.29 28.57
N MET A 73 -46.95 -5.56 28.97
CA MET A 73 -47.51 -6.04 30.24
C MET A 73 -46.86 -5.36 31.46
N GLY A 74 -45.54 -5.13 31.42
CA GLY A 74 -44.81 -4.49 32.51
C GLY A 74 -45.07 -2.98 32.64
N ILE A 75 -45.37 -2.30 31.52
CA ILE A 75 -45.59 -0.84 31.48
C ILE A 75 -47.08 -0.50 31.65
N GLU A 76 -47.97 -1.20 30.96
CA GLU A 76 -49.40 -0.88 30.87
C GLU A 76 -50.26 -1.74 31.80
N GLY A 77 -49.70 -2.81 32.39
CA GLY A 77 -50.39 -3.66 33.37
C GLY A 77 -51.49 -4.57 32.78
N GLU A 78 -51.53 -4.70 31.45
CA GLU A 78 -52.51 -5.52 30.75
C GLU A 78 -52.25 -7.03 30.85
N SER A 79 -53.30 -7.82 30.63
CA SER A 79 -53.23 -9.28 30.64
C SER A 79 -52.57 -9.83 29.37
N PHE A 80 -51.89 -10.97 29.46
CA PHE A 80 -51.26 -11.62 28.30
C PHE A 80 -52.23 -11.86 27.13
N LEU A 81 -53.48 -12.23 27.44
CA LEU A 81 -54.49 -12.58 26.43
C LEU A 81 -54.95 -11.38 25.59
N THR A 82 -54.86 -10.16 26.11
CA THR A 82 -55.22 -8.93 25.37
C THR A 82 -54.04 -8.41 24.55
N VAL A 83 -52.83 -8.51 25.10
CA VAL A 83 -51.61 -7.95 24.49
C VAL A 83 -51.04 -8.84 23.39
N PHE A 84 -51.08 -10.16 23.57
CA PHE A 84 -50.46 -11.12 22.64
C PHE A 84 -51.01 -11.02 21.20
N PRO A 85 -52.33 -10.98 20.96
CA PRO A 85 -52.88 -10.85 19.60
C PRO A 85 -52.47 -9.58 18.86
N ASN A 86 -52.09 -8.51 19.57
CA ASN A 86 -51.68 -7.24 18.95
C ASN A 86 -50.24 -7.28 18.42
N HIS A 87 -49.38 -8.09 19.03
CA HIS A 87 -47.97 -8.21 18.68
C HIS A 87 -47.63 -9.48 17.89
N ALA A 88 -48.43 -10.55 17.99
CA ALA A 88 -48.21 -11.81 17.29
C ALA A 88 -48.09 -11.68 15.76
N PRO A 89 -48.86 -10.82 15.05
CA PRO A 89 -48.75 -10.69 13.60
C PRO A 89 -47.35 -10.23 13.12
N ALA A 90 -46.60 -9.50 13.95
CA ALA A 90 -45.23 -9.10 13.61
C ALA A 90 -44.29 -10.31 13.46
N ALA A 91 -44.56 -11.43 14.16
CA ALA A 91 -43.82 -12.69 13.99
C ALA A 91 -43.90 -13.19 12.54
N ILE A 92 -45.08 -13.03 11.92
CA ILE A 92 -45.37 -13.48 10.57
C ILE A 92 -44.48 -12.73 9.58
N TYR A 93 -44.34 -11.41 9.72
CA TYR A 93 -43.43 -10.62 8.89
C TYR A 93 -42.00 -11.17 8.90
N TYR A 94 -41.40 -11.38 10.08
CA TYR A 94 -40.01 -11.87 10.15
C TYR A 94 -39.88 -13.30 9.63
N LEU A 95 -40.89 -14.14 9.87
CA LEU A 95 -40.90 -15.52 9.41
C LEU A 95 -40.99 -15.58 7.88
N THR A 96 -41.92 -14.83 7.28
CA THR A 96 -42.06 -14.77 5.82
C THR A 96 -40.83 -14.15 5.17
N PHE A 97 -40.28 -13.08 5.75
CA PHE A 97 -39.06 -12.46 5.24
C PHE A 97 -37.88 -13.44 5.25
N THR A 98 -37.77 -14.25 6.30
CA THR A 98 -36.77 -15.32 6.42
C THR A 98 -36.95 -16.37 5.32
N LEU A 99 -38.17 -16.86 5.13
CA LEU A 99 -38.47 -17.88 4.13
C LEU A 99 -38.19 -17.36 2.71
N LEU A 100 -38.58 -16.12 2.41
CA LEU A 100 -38.31 -15.48 1.12
C LEU A 100 -36.80 -15.23 0.91
N THR A 101 -36.08 -14.86 1.97
CA THR A 101 -34.61 -14.73 1.94
C THR A 101 -33.92 -16.05 1.57
N ILE A 102 -34.44 -17.17 2.07
CA ILE A 102 -33.95 -18.52 1.73
C ILE A 102 -34.35 -18.86 0.29
N LEU A 103 -35.63 -18.70 -0.06
CA LEU A 103 -36.19 -19.03 -1.38
C LEU A 103 -35.45 -18.32 -2.52
N PHE A 104 -35.29 -17.00 -2.41
CA PHE A 104 -34.57 -16.20 -3.40
C PHE A 104 -33.05 -16.20 -3.20
N SER A 105 -32.55 -16.88 -2.16
CA SER A 105 -31.12 -16.96 -1.86
C SER A 105 -30.44 -15.60 -1.83
N LEU A 106 -31.04 -14.60 -1.15
CA LEU A 106 -30.62 -13.18 -1.20
C LEU A 106 -29.13 -12.98 -0.92
N ARG A 107 -28.54 -13.79 -0.02
CA ARG A 107 -27.11 -13.73 0.32
C ARG A 107 -26.17 -13.97 -0.86
N ARG A 108 -26.62 -14.62 -1.93
CA ARG A 108 -25.83 -14.83 -3.16
C ARG A 108 -25.62 -13.54 -3.95
N TYR A 109 -26.54 -12.59 -3.81
CA TYR A 109 -26.56 -11.34 -4.56
C TYR A 109 -25.95 -10.16 -3.81
N VAL A 110 -25.28 -10.40 -2.66
CA VAL A 110 -24.63 -9.36 -1.86
C VAL A 110 -23.65 -8.49 -2.69
N ASN A 111 -22.95 -9.10 -3.65
CA ASN A 111 -22.03 -8.38 -4.53
C ASN A 111 -22.71 -7.74 -5.75
N LYS A 112 -24.01 -7.99 -5.97
CA LYS A 112 -24.81 -7.48 -7.09
C LYS A 112 -25.92 -6.57 -6.56
N THR A 113 -25.51 -5.38 -6.12
CA THR A 113 -26.37 -4.38 -5.44
C THR A 113 -27.74 -4.15 -6.08
N PRO A 114 -27.88 -3.94 -7.40
CA PRO A 114 -29.19 -3.68 -8.00
C PRO A 114 -30.18 -4.85 -7.85
N ILE A 115 -29.68 -6.08 -7.99
CA ILE A 115 -30.49 -7.30 -7.86
C ILE A 115 -30.88 -7.52 -6.40
N LEU A 116 -29.95 -7.28 -5.47
CA LEU A 116 -30.23 -7.38 -4.04
C LEU A 116 -31.31 -6.37 -3.60
N ILE A 117 -31.26 -5.14 -4.10
CA ILE A 117 -32.27 -4.12 -3.82
C ILE A 117 -33.63 -4.59 -4.34
N LEU A 118 -33.72 -5.01 -5.61
CA LEU A 118 -34.97 -5.47 -6.20
C LEU A 118 -35.59 -6.62 -5.42
N LEU A 119 -34.81 -7.67 -5.16
CA LEU A 119 -35.29 -8.84 -4.41
C LEU A 119 -35.60 -8.51 -2.95
N GLY A 120 -34.81 -7.63 -2.32
CA GLY A 120 -35.05 -7.14 -0.96
C GLY A 120 -36.38 -6.41 -0.83
N VAL A 121 -36.71 -5.53 -1.80
CA VAL A 121 -38.00 -4.83 -1.84
C VAL A 121 -39.14 -5.83 -1.99
N VAL A 122 -39.02 -6.79 -2.91
CA VAL A 122 -40.05 -7.85 -3.08
C VAL A 122 -40.24 -8.64 -1.78
N CYS A 123 -39.15 -9.00 -1.08
CA CYS A 123 -39.24 -9.71 0.20
C CYS A 123 -39.95 -8.88 1.28
N ASP A 124 -39.62 -7.59 1.40
CA ASP A 124 -40.22 -6.69 2.38
C ASP A 124 -41.72 -6.50 2.10
N LEU A 125 -42.09 -6.25 0.84
CA LEU A 125 -43.48 -6.10 0.41
C LEU A 125 -44.32 -7.33 0.73
N LEU A 126 -43.89 -8.51 0.28
CA LEU A 126 -44.62 -9.76 0.51
C LEU A 126 -44.75 -10.08 2.00
N SER A 127 -43.74 -9.73 2.80
CA SER A 127 -43.77 -9.95 4.25
C SER A 127 -44.74 -9.01 4.96
N ASN A 128 -44.77 -7.72 4.57
CA ASN A 128 -45.74 -6.77 5.10
C ASN A 128 -47.17 -7.18 4.70
N VAL A 129 -47.38 -7.64 3.46
CA VAL A 129 -48.69 -8.15 3.01
C VAL A 129 -49.13 -9.36 3.83
N ALA A 130 -48.23 -10.32 4.08
CA ALA A 130 -48.52 -11.48 4.91
C ALA A 130 -48.90 -11.12 6.35
N GLU A 131 -48.18 -10.18 6.97
CA GLU A 131 -48.53 -9.65 8.29
C GLU A 131 -49.92 -8.98 8.28
N LEU A 132 -50.21 -8.15 7.28
CA LEU A 132 -51.48 -7.43 7.19
C LEU A 132 -52.68 -8.35 6.96
N LEU A 133 -52.52 -9.43 6.18
CA LEU A 133 -53.58 -10.43 6.00
C LEU A 133 -53.96 -11.07 7.34
N ILE A 134 -52.98 -11.37 8.19
CA ILE A 134 -53.22 -11.91 9.53
C ILE A 134 -53.87 -10.86 10.45
N ARG A 135 -53.42 -9.60 10.40
CA ARG A 135 -54.06 -8.50 11.13
C ARG A 135 -55.52 -8.29 10.72
N GLY A 136 -55.81 -8.38 9.42
CA GLY A 136 -57.17 -8.30 8.89
C GLY A 136 -58.05 -9.46 9.36
N GLY A 137 -57.52 -10.69 9.38
CA GLY A 137 -58.21 -11.86 9.93
C GLY A 137 -58.52 -11.76 11.43
N LEU A 138 -57.71 -11.01 12.19
CA LEU A 138 -57.95 -10.71 13.61
C LEU A 138 -58.90 -9.51 13.82
N GLY A 139 -59.44 -8.92 12.76
CA GLY A 139 -60.32 -7.75 12.83
C GLY A 139 -59.61 -6.44 13.21
N GLN A 140 -58.27 -6.44 13.25
CA GLN A 140 -57.44 -5.28 13.60
C GLN A 140 -57.25 -4.32 12.41
N TYR A 141 -57.63 -4.73 11.20
CA TYR A 141 -57.44 -3.95 9.98
C TYR A 141 -58.56 -4.22 8.97
N GLN A 142 -59.23 -3.18 8.46
CA GLN A 142 -60.40 -3.34 7.57
C GLN A 142 -60.33 -2.59 6.23
N GLY A 143 -59.26 -1.86 5.90
CA GLY A 143 -59.26 -1.00 4.70
C GLY A 143 -58.03 -1.13 3.81
N TRP A 144 -58.14 -1.77 2.65
CA TRP A 144 -57.12 -1.70 1.61
C TRP A 144 -57.34 -0.45 0.74
N ASP A 145 -56.85 0.72 1.17
CA ASP A 145 -56.86 1.94 0.35
C ASP A 145 -55.65 1.99 -0.61
N THR A 146 -55.84 2.57 -1.79
CA THR A 146 -54.78 2.88 -2.76
C THR A 146 -53.63 3.68 -2.15
N ARG A 147 -53.93 4.67 -1.29
CA ARG A 147 -52.91 5.45 -0.57
C ARG A 147 -52.06 4.59 0.35
N PHE A 148 -52.67 3.61 1.01
CA PHE A 148 -51.96 2.69 1.89
C PHE A 148 -50.96 1.82 1.11
N PHE A 149 -51.36 1.29 -0.05
CA PHE A 149 -50.44 0.52 -0.91
C PHE A 149 -49.26 1.36 -1.40
N MET A 150 -49.48 2.62 -1.79
CA MET A 150 -48.40 3.53 -2.18
C MET A 150 -47.40 3.73 -1.03
N ILE A 151 -47.89 3.99 0.19
CA ILE A 151 -47.05 4.13 1.38
C ILE A 151 -46.24 2.86 1.62
N LEU A 152 -46.88 1.69 1.59
CA LEU A 152 -46.22 0.40 1.80
C LEU A 152 -45.09 0.16 0.78
N VAL A 153 -45.31 0.49 -0.50
CA VAL A 153 -44.30 0.37 -1.56
C VAL A 153 -43.14 1.33 -1.34
N THR A 154 -43.43 2.61 -1.09
CA THR A 154 -42.40 3.63 -0.87
C THR A 154 -41.54 3.29 0.35
N PHE A 155 -42.15 2.85 1.46
CA PHE A 155 -41.39 2.50 2.66
C PHE A 155 -40.56 1.23 2.50
N ALA A 156 -41.07 0.21 1.81
CA ALA A 156 -40.29 -0.98 1.49
C ALA A 156 -39.06 -0.62 0.64
N ALA A 157 -39.25 0.22 -0.37
CA ALA A 157 -38.15 0.72 -1.22
C ALA A 157 -37.12 1.51 -0.40
N LEU A 158 -37.56 2.52 0.37
CA LEU A 158 -36.67 3.35 1.19
C LEU A 158 -35.91 2.53 2.23
N ARG A 159 -36.59 1.61 2.92
CA ARG A 159 -35.97 0.74 3.95
C ARG A 159 -34.88 -0.13 3.33
N VAL A 160 -35.17 -0.79 2.20
CA VAL A 160 -34.20 -1.68 1.55
C VAL A 160 -33.03 -0.91 0.96
N LEU A 161 -33.28 0.26 0.35
CA LEU A 161 -32.22 1.14 -0.14
C LEU A 161 -31.30 1.59 1.00
N PHE A 162 -31.87 1.99 2.14
CA PHE A 162 -31.09 2.38 3.32
C PHE A 162 -30.23 1.22 3.84
N VAL A 163 -30.82 0.03 4.02
CA VAL A 163 -30.09 -1.13 4.54
C VAL A 163 -28.98 -1.59 3.61
N VAL A 164 -29.27 -1.74 2.30
CA VAL A 164 -28.27 -2.19 1.33
C VAL A 164 -27.20 -1.12 1.12
N GLY A 165 -27.58 0.16 1.09
CA GLY A 165 -26.64 1.28 1.01
C GLY A 165 -25.69 1.30 2.21
N PHE A 166 -26.22 1.20 3.42
CA PHE A 166 -25.43 1.15 4.65
C PHE A 166 -24.52 -0.08 4.70
N PHE A 167 -25.04 -1.26 4.32
CA PHE A 167 -24.25 -2.49 4.21
C PHE A 167 -23.07 -2.36 3.24
N ASN A 168 -23.31 -1.78 2.06
CA ASN A 168 -22.27 -1.55 1.07
C ASN A 168 -21.24 -0.52 1.55
N MET A 169 -21.67 0.57 2.17
CA MET A 169 -20.76 1.58 2.74
C MET A 169 -19.84 0.96 3.78
N PHE A 170 -20.40 0.16 4.70
CA PHE A 170 -19.61 -0.51 5.74
C PHE A 170 -18.62 -1.51 5.12
N THR A 171 -19.07 -2.30 4.16
CA THR A 171 -18.25 -3.28 3.44
C THR A 171 -17.11 -2.61 2.66
N LEU A 172 -17.40 -1.50 1.98
CA LEU A 172 -16.41 -0.72 1.23
C LEU A 172 -15.33 -0.13 2.13
N ASN A 173 -15.72 0.40 3.29
CA ASN A 173 -14.76 0.93 4.27
C ASN A 173 -13.82 -0.16 4.81
N GLN A 174 -14.33 -1.37 5.06
CA GLN A 174 -13.50 -2.50 5.47
C GLN A 174 -12.49 -2.89 4.38
N TYR A 175 -12.92 -2.91 3.11
CA TYR A 175 -12.01 -3.18 1.99
C TYR A 175 -10.93 -2.11 1.84
N ARG A 176 -11.26 -0.82 2.06
CA ARG A 176 -10.27 0.27 2.05
C ARG A 176 -9.22 0.10 3.14
N LEU A 177 -9.66 -0.14 4.38
CA LEU A 177 -8.75 -0.33 5.52
C LEU A 177 -7.82 -1.52 5.32
N LEU A 178 -8.33 -2.63 4.77
CA LEU A 178 -7.52 -3.80 4.44
C LEU A 178 -6.49 -3.49 3.34
N GLY A 179 -6.91 -2.73 2.31
CA GLY A 179 -6.03 -2.28 1.24
C GLY A 179 -4.89 -1.39 1.75
N GLU A 180 -5.19 -0.44 2.63
CA GLU A 180 -4.17 0.41 3.27
C GLU A 180 -3.18 -0.42 4.11
N GLN A 181 -3.65 -1.44 4.82
CA GLN A 181 -2.76 -2.34 5.57
C GLN A 181 -1.88 -3.18 4.66
N GLN A 182 -2.44 -3.75 3.59
CA GLN A 182 -1.67 -4.50 2.60
C GLN A 182 -0.63 -3.63 1.92
N GLN A 183 -0.97 -2.39 1.57
CA GLN A 183 -0.04 -1.43 0.97
C GLN A 183 1.13 -1.15 1.90
N LYS A 184 0.89 -0.87 3.19
CA LYS A 184 1.95 -0.69 4.19
C LYS A 184 2.85 -1.91 4.34
N GLN A 185 2.27 -3.11 4.28
CA GLN A 185 3.06 -4.36 4.32
C GLN A 185 3.95 -4.50 3.08
N ILE A 186 3.43 -4.20 1.90
CA ILE A 186 4.20 -4.23 0.65
C ILE A 186 5.34 -3.20 0.70
N GLU A 187 5.07 -1.97 1.15
CA GLU A 187 6.08 -0.93 1.32
C GLU A 187 7.20 -1.38 2.29
N GLN A 188 6.84 -2.03 3.40
CA GLN A 188 7.82 -2.59 4.35
C GLN A 188 8.65 -3.70 3.72
N LEU A 189 8.03 -4.65 3.01
CA LEU A 189 8.74 -5.73 2.33
C LEU A 189 9.68 -5.19 1.25
N MET A 190 9.25 -4.19 0.49
CA MET A 190 10.08 -3.51 -0.51
C MET A 190 11.30 -2.84 0.14
N MET A 191 11.12 -2.13 1.25
CA MET A 191 12.25 -1.53 1.98
C MET A 191 13.21 -2.60 2.51
N ILE A 192 12.69 -3.67 3.10
CA ILE A 192 13.52 -4.79 3.59
C ILE A 192 14.28 -5.43 2.43
N ASN A 193 13.61 -5.70 1.31
CA ASN A 193 14.23 -6.32 0.15
C ASN A 193 15.34 -5.42 -0.43
N SER A 194 15.10 -4.12 -0.56
CA SER A 194 16.13 -3.16 -0.99
C SER A 194 17.34 -3.15 -0.06
N GLY A 195 17.12 -3.09 1.26
CA GLY A 195 18.22 -3.14 2.24
C GLY A 195 18.98 -4.45 2.19
N LEU A 196 18.28 -5.59 2.05
CA LEU A 196 18.92 -6.90 1.89
C LEU A 196 19.71 -6.99 0.59
N TYR A 197 19.21 -6.45 -0.53
CA TYR A 197 19.96 -6.39 -1.79
C TYR A 197 21.24 -5.58 -1.65
N GLU A 198 21.19 -4.44 -0.95
CA GLU A 198 22.35 -3.60 -0.66
C GLU A 198 23.38 -4.37 0.18
N GLU A 199 22.97 -4.96 1.29
CA GLU A 199 23.83 -5.79 2.15
C GLU A 199 24.43 -6.98 1.38
N GLY A 200 23.61 -7.65 0.56
CA GLY A 200 24.04 -8.73 -0.33
C GLY A 200 25.08 -8.28 -1.35
N PHE A 201 24.95 -7.06 -1.89
CA PHE A 201 25.92 -6.47 -2.81
C PHE A 201 27.25 -6.18 -2.10
N TYR A 202 27.22 -5.56 -0.91
CA TYR A 202 28.44 -5.32 -0.13
C TYR A 202 29.13 -6.60 0.31
N LEU A 203 28.37 -7.62 0.72
CA LEU A 203 28.91 -8.95 1.01
C LEU A 203 29.60 -9.56 -0.22
N LYS A 204 28.98 -9.44 -1.41
CA LYS A 204 29.59 -9.91 -2.65
C LYS A 204 30.88 -9.16 -2.98
N LYS A 205 30.94 -7.84 -2.74
CA LYS A 205 32.16 -7.05 -2.89
C LYS A 205 33.24 -7.49 -1.90
N SER A 206 32.88 -7.67 -0.62
CA SER A 206 33.80 -8.14 0.43
C SER A 206 34.37 -9.52 0.09
N MET A 207 33.59 -10.40 -0.52
CA MET A 207 34.05 -11.73 -0.96
C MET A 207 35.19 -11.69 -1.97
N VAL A 208 35.23 -10.69 -2.85
CA VAL A 208 36.35 -10.50 -3.77
C VAL A 208 37.63 -10.18 -2.99
N GLN A 209 37.53 -9.34 -1.96
CA GLN A 209 38.66 -9.02 -1.08
C GLN A 209 39.10 -10.23 -0.28
N VAL A 210 38.17 -11.01 0.29
CA VAL A 210 38.48 -12.24 1.01
C VAL A 210 39.24 -13.22 0.11
N GLU A 211 38.85 -13.33 -1.17
CA GLU A 211 39.52 -14.18 -2.14
C GLU A 211 40.94 -13.70 -2.48
N GLU A 212 41.14 -12.39 -2.62
CA GLU A 212 42.46 -11.78 -2.79
C GLU A 212 43.38 -12.03 -1.57
N ILE A 213 42.90 -11.75 -0.36
CA ILE A 213 43.66 -11.96 0.88
C ILE A 213 43.96 -13.45 1.07
N THR A 214 43.04 -14.36 0.71
CA THR A 214 43.30 -15.81 0.73
C THR A 214 44.48 -16.17 -0.18
N ARG A 215 44.51 -15.61 -1.39
CA ARG A 215 45.58 -15.85 -2.37
C ARG A 215 46.92 -15.34 -1.86
N ASP A 216 46.94 -14.12 -1.35
CA ASP A 216 48.16 -13.47 -0.86
C ASP A 216 48.70 -14.17 0.39
N SER A 217 47.82 -14.61 1.29
CA SER A 217 48.19 -15.43 2.46
C SER A 217 48.81 -16.77 2.05
N TYR A 218 48.28 -17.40 0.99
CA TYR A 218 48.85 -18.64 0.48
C TYR A 218 50.21 -18.44 -0.22
N GLN A 219 50.38 -17.32 -0.91
CA GLN A 219 51.68 -16.93 -1.48
C GLN A 219 52.70 -16.64 -0.37
N LEU A 220 52.30 -15.94 0.69
CA LEU A 220 53.14 -15.68 1.86
C LEU A 220 53.60 -17.00 2.51
N TYR A 221 52.67 -17.95 2.71
CA TYR A 221 53.01 -19.29 3.17
C TYR A 221 54.06 -19.97 2.28
N ARG A 222 53.88 -19.95 0.95
CA ARG A 222 54.86 -20.55 0.02
C ARG A 222 56.23 -19.91 0.14
N ASN A 223 56.30 -18.58 0.22
CA ASN A 223 57.56 -17.84 0.32
C ASN A 223 58.27 -18.16 1.64
N LEU A 224 57.55 -18.11 2.76
CA LEU A 224 58.10 -18.46 4.07
C LEU A 224 58.59 -19.91 4.12
N ARG A 225 57.84 -20.85 3.54
CA ARG A 225 58.24 -22.27 3.48
C ARG A 225 59.53 -22.48 2.70
N THR A 226 59.78 -21.69 1.65
CA THR A 226 61.05 -21.72 0.91
C THR A 226 62.19 -21.19 1.77
N ILE A 227 61.98 -20.06 2.47
CA ILE A 227 62.99 -19.47 3.37
C ILE A 227 63.34 -20.42 4.53
N GLU A 228 62.35 -21.04 5.16
CA GLU A 228 62.58 -22.02 6.25
C GLU A 228 63.34 -23.26 5.77
N LYS A 229 63.17 -23.66 4.50
CA LYS A 229 63.95 -24.74 3.89
C LYS A 229 65.42 -24.36 3.70
N GLU A 230 65.69 -23.11 3.34
CA GLU A 230 67.04 -22.59 3.09
C GLU A 230 67.76 -22.21 4.39
N ASN A 231 67.02 -21.83 5.44
CA ASN A 231 67.56 -21.37 6.72
C ASN A 231 66.86 -22.02 7.93
N PRO A 232 67.42 -23.10 8.50
CA PRO A 232 66.80 -23.85 9.60
C PRO A 232 66.61 -23.08 10.92
N SER A 233 67.20 -21.89 11.06
CA SER A 233 67.01 -21.02 12.24
C SER A 233 65.65 -20.30 12.26
N TYR A 234 65.00 -20.15 11.10
CA TYR A 234 63.65 -19.61 11.02
C TYR A 234 62.68 -20.79 10.93
N THR A 235 61.88 -21.02 11.97
CA THR A 235 60.89 -22.12 11.99
C THR A 235 59.56 -21.64 12.56
N GLY A 236 58.45 -22.13 11.99
CA GLY A 236 57.09 -21.89 12.50
C GLY A 236 56.34 -20.71 11.86
N PHE A 237 57.00 -19.87 11.07
CA PHE A 237 56.37 -18.77 10.34
C PHE A 237 55.51 -19.28 9.19
N SER A 238 56.00 -20.28 8.45
CA SER A 238 55.22 -20.88 7.35
C SER A 238 53.94 -21.54 7.88
N ARG A 239 54.01 -22.23 9.01
CA ARG A 239 52.86 -22.88 9.66
C ARG A 239 51.83 -21.86 10.14
N SER A 240 52.28 -20.72 10.67
CA SER A 240 51.40 -19.63 11.09
C SER A 240 50.70 -18.97 9.90
N ALA A 241 51.42 -18.71 8.80
CA ALA A 241 50.84 -18.18 7.57
C ALA A 241 49.84 -19.15 6.92
N LEU A 242 50.12 -20.46 6.97
CA LEU A 242 49.18 -21.49 6.50
C LEU A 242 47.90 -21.49 7.34
N HIS A 243 48.02 -21.39 8.66
CA HIS A 243 46.86 -21.33 9.55
C HIS A 243 45.97 -20.10 9.26
N ILE A 244 46.58 -18.93 9.02
CA ILE A 244 45.85 -17.72 8.61
C ILE A 244 45.13 -17.95 7.27
N ALA A 245 45.79 -18.55 6.29
CA ALA A 245 45.17 -18.86 5.00
C ALA A 245 43.98 -19.82 5.13
N GLU A 246 44.08 -20.83 6.00
CA GLU A 246 42.97 -21.76 6.32
C GLU A 246 41.79 -21.03 6.97
N GLN A 247 42.05 -20.14 7.93
CA GLN A 247 40.99 -19.35 8.58
C GLN A 247 40.26 -18.43 7.60
N ILE A 248 40.98 -17.76 6.70
CA ILE A 248 40.36 -16.91 5.67
C ILE A 248 39.58 -17.76 4.66
N HIS A 249 40.03 -18.97 4.36
CA HIS A 249 39.31 -19.90 3.48
C HIS A 249 37.98 -20.38 4.09
N GLU A 250 37.93 -20.67 5.39
CA GLU A 250 36.67 -20.99 6.07
C GLU A 250 35.74 -19.77 6.14
N LEU A 251 36.28 -18.57 6.42
CA LEU A 251 35.52 -17.32 6.36
C LEU A 251 34.88 -17.12 4.98
N LYS A 252 35.63 -17.35 3.90
CA LYS A 252 35.13 -17.32 2.53
C LYS A 252 33.91 -18.22 2.35
N LYS A 253 33.99 -19.46 2.83
CA LYS A 253 32.93 -20.47 2.70
C LYS A 253 31.66 -20.06 3.46
N ASP A 254 31.82 -19.54 4.67
CA ASP A 254 30.68 -19.06 5.47
C ASP A 254 30.02 -17.82 4.86
N SER A 255 30.80 -16.85 4.40
CA SER A 255 30.28 -15.68 3.67
C SER A 255 29.55 -16.08 2.38
N GLN A 256 30.06 -17.07 1.64
CA GLN A 256 29.37 -17.65 0.47
C GLN A 256 28.00 -18.23 0.84
N ARG A 257 27.90 -18.95 1.96
CA ARG A 257 26.65 -19.52 2.47
C ARG A 257 25.64 -18.41 2.84
N VAL A 258 26.10 -17.35 3.52
CA VAL A 258 25.26 -16.19 3.87
C VAL A 258 24.71 -15.51 2.62
N ILE A 259 25.56 -15.25 1.62
CA ILE A 259 25.16 -14.65 0.35
C ILE A 259 24.11 -15.52 -0.35
N SER A 260 24.35 -16.83 -0.47
CA SER A 260 23.39 -17.74 -1.09
C SER A 260 22.06 -17.79 -0.33
N GLY A 261 22.09 -17.78 1.01
CA GLY A 261 20.87 -17.73 1.83
C GLY A 261 20.08 -16.43 1.65
N LEU A 262 20.77 -15.30 1.67
CA LEU A 262 20.18 -13.97 1.50
C LEU A 262 19.56 -13.81 0.10
N PHE A 263 20.27 -14.17 -0.97
CA PHE A 263 19.71 -14.11 -2.32
C PHE A 263 18.59 -15.12 -2.56
N LYS A 264 18.55 -16.23 -1.81
CA LYS A 264 17.41 -17.17 -1.87
C LYS A 264 16.14 -16.55 -1.28
N ILE A 265 16.24 -15.79 -0.19
CA ILE A 265 15.09 -15.08 0.43
C ILE A 265 14.59 -13.99 -0.51
N ILE A 266 15.51 -13.15 -1.00
CA ILE A 266 15.25 -12.08 -1.96
C ILE A 266 14.50 -12.58 -3.21
N ASN A 267 14.92 -13.72 -3.75
CA ASN A 267 14.34 -14.26 -4.98
C ASN A 267 13.11 -15.14 -4.77
N HIS A 268 12.72 -15.45 -3.52
CA HIS A 268 11.57 -16.34 -3.25
C HIS A 268 10.24 -15.62 -3.05
N GLU A 269 10.20 -14.31 -2.88
CA GLU A 269 8.94 -13.56 -2.90
C GLU A 269 8.62 -13.13 -4.33
N LYS A 270 8.18 -14.08 -5.16
CA LYS A 270 7.30 -13.74 -6.27
C LYS A 270 6.01 -13.22 -5.66
N VAL A 271 5.91 -11.90 -5.50
CA VAL A 271 4.63 -11.24 -5.26
C VAL A 271 3.71 -11.69 -6.38
N HIS A 272 2.77 -12.57 -6.04
CA HIS A 272 1.76 -13.06 -6.97
C HIS A 272 0.76 -11.94 -7.21
N GLY A 273 1.07 -11.09 -8.18
CA GLY A 273 0.23 -10.04 -8.71
C GLY A 273 0.95 -9.45 -9.92
N GLU A 274 0.30 -9.40 -11.08
CA GLU A 274 0.81 -8.61 -12.20
C GLU A 274 0.86 -7.15 -11.73
N MET A 275 2.05 -6.64 -11.48
CA MET A 275 2.21 -5.22 -11.19
C MET A 275 1.84 -4.42 -12.43
N THR A 276 0.96 -3.46 -12.26
CA THR A 276 0.65 -2.48 -13.27
C THR A 276 1.89 -1.64 -13.58
N PHE A 277 1.96 -1.08 -14.79
CA PHE A 277 3.05 -0.18 -15.18
C PHE A 277 3.17 1.03 -14.24
N TYR A 278 2.05 1.49 -13.67
CA TYR A 278 2.02 2.56 -12.67
C TYR A 278 2.76 2.17 -11.39
N GLU A 279 2.49 0.98 -10.84
CA GLU A 279 3.17 0.47 -9.64
C GLU A 279 4.67 0.27 -9.86
N ILE A 280 5.08 -0.21 -11.04
CA ILE A 280 6.49 -0.33 -11.39
C ILE A 280 7.15 1.06 -11.45
N SER A 281 6.47 2.03 -12.04
CA SER A 281 6.99 3.40 -12.17
C SER A 281 7.12 4.10 -10.81
N GLU A 282 6.10 3.99 -9.96
CA GLU A 282 6.10 4.44 -8.55
C GLU A 282 7.26 3.79 -7.78
N PHE A 283 7.42 2.47 -7.92
CA PHE A 283 8.51 1.75 -7.27
C PHE A 283 9.89 2.26 -7.68
N VAL A 284 10.12 2.46 -8.98
CA VAL A 284 11.38 3.01 -9.49
C VAL A 284 11.62 4.43 -8.98
N ILE A 285 10.58 5.27 -8.91
CA ILE A 285 10.70 6.63 -8.35
C ILE A 285 11.08 6.58 -6.87
N HIS A 286 10.39 5.77 -6.07
CA HIS A 286 10.63 5.66 -4.63
C HIS A 286 12.03 5.09 -4.32
N ALA A 287 12.45 4.06 -5.06
CA ALA A 287 13.78 3.48 -4.92
C ALA A 287 14.88 4.50 -5.23
N ASN A 288 14.70 5.33 -6.27
CA ASN A 288 15.66 6.39 -6.60
C ASN A 288 15.71 7.49 -5.54
N GLN A 289 14.57 7.88 -4.94
CA GLN A 289 14.55 8.83 -3.83
C GLN A 289 15.32 8.31 -2.62
N LYS A 290 15.07 7.05 -2.22
CA LYS A 290 15.77 6.39 -1.12
C LYS A 290 17.27 6.30 -1.36
N TYR A 291 17.66 5.93 -2.58
CA TYR A 291 19.07 5.90 -2.96
C TYR A 291 19.71 7.29 -2.89
N ALA A 292 19.02 8.33 -3.33
CA ALA A 292 19.51 9.71 -3.25
C ALA A 292 19.68 10.19 -1.80
N GLU A 293 18.74 9.87 -0.91
CA GLU A 293 18.85 10.16 0.53
C GLU A 293 20.06 9.46 1.17
N MET A 294 20.23 8.17 0.85
CA MET A 294 21.36 7.38 1.33
C MET A 294 22.70 7.92 0.81
N LEU A 295 22.77 8.26 -0.47
CA LEU A 295 23.94 8.85 -1.09
C LEU A 295 24.29 10.19 -0.41
N GLY A 296 23.30 11.05 -0.17
CA GLY A 296 23.47 12.31 0.56
C GLY A 296 24.07 12.09 1.94
N LYS A 297 23.51 11.17 2.73
CA LYS A 297 24.06 10.80 4.04
C LYS A 297 25.50 10.31 3.95
N LYS A 298 25.83 9.48 2.96
CA LYS A 298 27.20 8.98 2.77
C LYS A 298 28.16 10.09 2.38
N ILE A 299 27.71 11.07 1.58
CA ILE A 299 28.51 12.24 1.25
C ILE A 299 28.81 13.06 2.50
N ASP A 300 27.78 13.32 3.32
CA ASP A 300 27.91 14.08 4.56
C ASP A 300 28.76 13.36 5.62
N GLU A 301 28.57 12.04 5.78
CA GLU A 301 29.32 11.21 6.73
C GLU A 301 30.82 11.16 6.41
N HIS A 302 31.15 11.05 5.13
CA HIS A 302 32.52 10.83 4.68
C HIS A 302 33.20 12.09 4.13
N GLN A 303 32.49 13.22 4.07
CA GLN A 303 32.98 14.52 3.58
C GLN A 303 33.67 14.39 2.21
N VAL A 304 33.03 13.69 1.28
CA VAL A 304 33.61 13.40 -0.04
C VAL A 304 33.32 14.51 -1.06
N ASN A 305 34.26 14.73 -1.97
CA ASN A 305 34.08 15.65 -3.09
C ASN A 305 33.33 14.96 -4.24
N VAL A 306 32.30 15.63 -4.78
CA VAL A 306 31.47 15.12 -5.88
C VAL A 306 31.71 15.95 -7.13
N PHE A 307 31.99 15.27 -8.25
CA PHE A 307 32.28 15.89 -9.54
C PHE A 307 31.30 15.40 -10.61
N LEU A 308 30.78 16.33 -11.42
CA LEU A 308 30.01 16.02 -12.62
C LEU A 308 30.93 16.09 -13.85
N VAL A 309 31.12 14.96 -14.53
CA VAL A 309 32.04 14.87 -15.68
C VAL A 309 31.25 14.56 -16.95
N ASN A 310 31.30 15.46 -17.93
CA ASN A 310 30.73 15.22 -19.25
C ASN A 310 31.66 14.33 -20.09
N THR A 311 31.23 13.10 -20.38
CA THR A 311 31.92 12.15 -21.27
C THR A 311 31.31 12.08 -22.67
N GLY A 312 30.35 12.97 -22.97
CA GLY A 312 29.62 13.07 -24.22
C GLY A 312 30.30 13.99 -25.23
N TRP A 313 29.53 14.96 -25.72
CA TRP A 313 29.95 15.89 -26.78
C TRP A 313 30.30 17.27 -26.22
N THR A 314 31.15 17.98 -26.95
CA THR A 314 31.55 19.37 -26.68
C THR A 314 31.72 20.14 -27.99
N GLY A 315 31.67 21.48 -27.91
CA GLY A 315 31.84 22.38 -29.06
C GLY A 315 30.69 22.44 -30.06
N GLY A 316 29.56 21.80 -29.77
CA GLY A 316 28.35 21.82 -30.59
C GLY A 316 27.36 20.75 -30.17
N ILE A 317 26.19 20.74 -30.81
CA ILE A 317 25.24 19.64 -30.71
C ILE A 317 25.82 18.35 -31.31
N TYR A 318 25.17 17.22 -31.06
CA TYR A 318 25.49 15.97 -31.77
C TYR A 318 25.45 16.18 -33.28
N GLY A 319 26.51 15.79 -33.98
CA GLY A 319 26.67 15.95 -35.43
C GLY A 319 27.45 17.19 -35.86
N GLU A 320 27.50 18.24 -35.03
CA GLU A 320 28.27 19.48 -35.32
C GLU A 320 29.50 19.62 -34.42
N GLY A 321 29.38 19.24 -33.14
CA GLY A 321 30.47 19.27 -32.19
C GLY A 321 31.48 18.13 -32.38
N SER A 322 32.25 17.85 -31.34
CA SER A 322 33.10 16.66 -31.28
C SER A 322 32.94 15.94 -29.94
N ARG A 323 33.17 14.62 -29.93
CA ARG A 323 33.16 13.84 -28.70
C ARG A 323 34.36 14.23 -27.82
N MET A 324 34.15 14.36 -26.52
CA MET A 324 35.23 14.66 -25.57
C MET A 324 36.34 13.61 -25.69
N LYS A 325 37.59 14.05 -25.89
CA LYS A 325 38.72 13.13 -26.01
C LYS A 325 38.89 12.37 -24.70
N LEU A 326 38.93 11.04 -24.78
CA LEU A 326 39.04 10.16 -23.61
C LEU A 326 40.28 10.46 -22.76
N SER A 327 41.38 10.90 -23.39
CA SER A 327 42.60 11.32 -22.68
C SER A 327 42.33 12.46 -21.70
N TYR A 328 41.53 13.44 -22.09
CA TYR A 328 41.17 14.57 -21.23
C TYR A 328 40.24 14.13 -20.10
N THR A 329 39.20 13.35 -20.39
CA THR A 329 38.31 12.80 -19.35
C THR A 329 39.09 11.99 -18.32
N ARG A 330 40.01 11.11 -18.75
CA ARG A 330 40.85 10.33 -17.86
C ARG A 330 41.79 11.20 -17.02
N LYS A 331 42.33 12.29 -17.59
CA LYS A 331 43.15 13.25 -16.85
C LYS A 331 42.34 13.95 -15.76
N MET A 332 41.15 14.47 -16.09
CA MET A 332 40.27 15.13 -15.12
C MET A 332 39.85 14.19 -13.99
N VAL A 333 39.46 12.95 -14.31
CA VAL A 333 39.10 11.95 -13.30
C VAL A 333 40.30 11.59 -12.41
N ARG A 334 41.50 11.43 -12.99
CA ARG A 334 42.71 11.15 -12.21
C ARG A 334 43.06 12.30 -11.28
N ASP A 335 43.03 13.54 -11.78
CA ASP A 335 43.32 14.71 -10.95
C ASP A 335 42.28 14.89 -9.83
N ALA A 336 41.02 14.54 -10.07
CA ALA A 336 39.99 14.51 -9.03
C ALA A 336 40.30 13.46 -7.95
N ILE A 337 40.68 12.24 -8.35
CA ILE A 337 41.05 11.16 -7.43
C ILE A 337 42.32 11.50 -6.65
N ASP A 338 43.30 12.13 -7.29
CA ASP A 338 44.56 12.58 -6.68
C ASP A 338 44.36 13.80 -5.76
N GLY A 339 43.14 14.34 -5.65
CA GLY A 339 42.82 15.52 -4.83
C GLY A 339 43.30 16.86 -5.40
N LYS A 340 43.84 16.87 -6.63
CA LYS A 340 44.39 18.09 -7.26
C LYS A 340 43.31 19.12 -7.62
N LEU A 341 42.05 18.71 -7.66
CA LEU A 341 40.92 19.58 -7.97
C LEU A 341 40.20 20.14 -6.73
N ASN A 342 40.69 19.84 -5.51
CA ASN A 342 40.01 20.25 -4.28
C ASN A 342 40.11 21.76 -4.03
N ASP A 343 41.25 22.37 -4.36
CA ASP A 343 41.57 23.78 -4.04
C ASP A 343 41.91 24.60 -5.31
N VAL A 344 41.23 24.32 -6.42
CA VAL A 344 41.43 25.05 -7.68
C VAL A 344 40.49 26.23 -7.81
N PHE A 345 40.93 27.28 -8.51
CA PHE A 345 40.04 28.37 -8.89
C PHE A 345 38.91 27.86 -9.77
N THR A 346 37.68 28.27 -9.47
CA THR A 346 36.49 27.88 -10.20
C THR A 346 35.68 29.10 -10.64
N ASP A 347 35.09 29.00 -11.82
CA ASP A 347 34.06 29.90 -12.30
C ASP A 347 32.69 29.26 -12.11
N LYS A 348 31.68 30.05 -11.75
CA LYS A 348 30.31 29.55 -11.59
C LYS A 348 29.59 29.52 -12.93
N ASP A 349 29.03 28.37 -13.29
CA ASP A 349 28.18 28.24 -14.46
C ASP A 349 26.85 29.01 -14.24
N PRO A 350 26.44 29.91 -15.15
CA PRO A 350 25.27 30.74 -14.94
C PRO A 350 23.92 30.00 -15.11
N ILE A 351 23.91 28.81 -15.73
CA ILE A 351 22.67 28.09 -16.08
C ILE A 351 22.40 26.95 -15.09
N PHE A 352 23.42 26.20 -14.71
CA PHE A 352 23.38 25.05 -13.82
C PHE A 352 23.96 25.34 -12.43
N GLY A 353 24.64 26.48 -12.24
CA GLY A 353 25.19 26.88 -10.94
C GLY A 353 26.41 26.09 -10.47
N LEU A 354 26.98 25.25 -11.32
CA LEU A 354 28.12 24.38 -11.03
C LEU A 354 29.44 25.17 -10.92
N ALA A 355 30.34 24.74 -10.04
CA ALA A 355 31.70 25.25 -9.97
C ALA A 355 32.58 24.56 -11.03
N MET A 356 33.00 25.30 -12.04
CA MET A 356 33.82 24.81 -13.16
C MET A 356 35.29 25.21 -12.95
N PRO A 357 36.24 24.26 -12.93
CA PRO A 357 37.67 24.59 -12.83
C PRO A 357 38.12 25.52 -13.97
N THR A 358 38.86 26.57 -13.65
CA THR A 358 39.35 27.53 -14.66
C THR A 358 40.53 26.98 -15.46
N ALA A 359 41.33 26.09 -14.86
CA ALA A 359 42.45 25.42 -15.50
C ALA A 359 42.69 24.03 -14.91
N ILE A 360 43.07 23.08 -15.78
CA ILE A 360 43.54 21.75 -15.41
C ILE A 360 44.76 21.46 -16.28
N GLU A 361 45.90 21.16 -15.67
CA GLU A 361 47.14 20.90 -16.39
C GLU A 361 46.98 19.76 -17.39
N GLY A 362 47.34 20.00 -18.66
CA GLY A 362 47.21 19.03 -19.74
C GLY A 362 45.80 18.91 -20.35
N VAL A 363 44.85 19.74 -19.92
CA VAL A 363 43.52 19.86 -20.54
C VAL A 363 43.35 21.28 -21.10
N PRO A 364 42.97 21.45 -22.38
CA PRO A 364 42.73 22.77 -22.95
C PRO A 364 41.65 23.56 -22.18
N THR A 365 41.97 24.79 -21.76
CA THR A 365 41.06 25.64 -20.95
C THR A 365 39.76 25.98 -21.66
N ASN A 366 39.77 26.07 -23.00
CA ASN A 366 38.56 26.28 -23.80
C ASN A 366 37.55 25.13 -23.71
N LEU A 367 37.95 23.93 -23.25
CA LEU A 367 37.06 22.78 -23.06
C LEU A 367 36.49 22.70 -21.64
N LEU A 368 37.09 23.38 -20.67
CA LEU A 368 36.64 23.38 -19.27
C LEU A 368 35.37 24.22 -19.10
N ASN A 369 35.28 25.34 -19.83
CA ASN A 369 34.04 26.07 -19.99
C ASN A 369 33.39 25.70 -21.33
N PRO A 370 32.30 24.90 -21.34
CA PRO A 370 31.70 24.38 -22.57
C PRO A 370 31.22 25.49 -23.51
N ARG A 371 30.86 26.67 -23.00
CA ARG A 371 30.47 27.83 -23.82
C ARG A 371 31.61 28.32 -24.71
N ASN A 372 32.86 28.20 -24.25
CA ASN A 372 34.04 28.62 -25.01
C ASN A 372 34.42 27.62 -26.12
N ALA A 373 33.93 26.38 -26.04
CA ALA A 373 34.16 25.38 -27.07
C ALA A 373 33.24 25.59 -28.29
N TRP A 374 32.11 26.28 -28.14
CA TRP A 374 31.16 26.53 -29.21
C TRP A 374 31.57 27.74 -30.05
N ALA A 375 31.47 27.63 -31.38
CA ALA A 375 31.71 28.74 -32.29
C ALA A 375 30.67 29.87 -32.11
N ASN A 376 29.40 29.50 -31.96
CA ASN A 376 28.31 30.42 -31.64
C ASN A 376 27.88 30.26 -30.18
N LYS A 377 28.22 31.26 -29.36
CA LYS A 377 27.93 31.28 -27.92
C LYS A 377 26.44 31.46 -27.60
N GLU A 378 25.70 32.18 -28.43
CA GLU A 378 24.25 32.35 -28.26
C GLU A 378 23.50 31.05 -28.55
N ALA A 379 23.98 30.27 -29.52
CA ALA A 379 23.46 28.93 -29.80
C ALA A 379 23.69 27.97 -28.62
N TYR A 380 24.85 28.07 -27.96
CA TYR A 380 25.10 27.35 -26.70
C TYR A 380 24.12 27.78 -25.62
N ASP A 381 23.96 29.08 -25.37
CA ASP A 381 23.10 29.61 -24.30
C ASP A 381 21.64 29.13 -24.47
N LYS A 382 21.14 29.14 -25.71
CA LYS A 382 19.80 28.61 -26.04
C LYS A 382 19.68 27.12 -25.73
N LYS A 383 20.68 26.31 -26.11
CA LYS A 383 20.65 24.85 -25.90
C LYS A 383 20.86 24.45 -24.45
N ALA A 384 21.70 25.17 -23.71
CA ALA A 384 21.90 24.97 -22.29
C ALA A 384 20.62 25.32 -21.50
N THR A 385 19.91 26.39 -21.88
CA THR A 385 18.59 26.74 -21.30
C THR A 385 17.53 25.70 -21.62
N GLU A 386 17.49 25.20 -22.86
CA GLU A 386 16.57 24.11 -23.23
C GLU A 386 16.82 22.85 -22.39
N LEU A 387 18.08 22.48 -22.20
CA LEU A 387 18.46 21.35 -21.35
C LEU A 387 18.08 21.57 -19.89
N ALA A 388 18.29 22.78 -19.35
CA ALA A 388 17.85 23.15 -18.00
C ALA A 388 16.33 22.97 -17.83
N GLY A 389 15.54 23.40 -18.81
CA GLY A 389 14.10 23.14 -18.85
C GLY A 389 13.74 21.65 -18.81
N MET A 390 14.48 20.80 -19.53
CA MET A 390 14.28 19.35 -19.49
C MET A 390 14.60 18.75 -18.11
N PHE A 391 15.60 19.27 -17.40
CA PHE A 391 15.87 18.87 -16.01
C PHE A 391 14.70 19.23 -15.09
N HIS A 392 14.16 20.45 -15.19
CA HIS A 392 13.00 20.87 -14.41
C HIS A 392 11.76 20.00 -14.68
N GLU A 393 11.45 19.72 -15.95
CA GLU A 393 10.32 18.84 -16.31
C GLU A 393 10.53 17.41 -15.82
N ASN A 394 11.75 16.88 -15.91
CA ASN A 394 12.04 15.55 -15.40
C ASN A 394 11.92 15.48 -13.87
N PHE A 395 12.32 16.55 -13.16
CA PHE A 395 12.27 16.60 -11.70
C PHE A 395 10.84 16.53 -11.14
N LYS A 396 9.85 17.05 -11.87
CA LYS A 396 8.42 16.96 -11.49
C LYS A 396 7.92 15.53 -11.28
N LYS A 397 8.56 14.54 -11.92
CA LYS A 397 8.18 13.11 -11.79
C LYS A 397 8.49 12.54 -10.41
N PHE A 398 9.38 13.17 -9.64
CA PHE A 398 9.82 12.69 -8.34
C PHE A 398 8.97 13.22 -7.16
N GLY A 399 7.79 13.78 -7.41
CA GLY A 399 6.83 14.13 -6.36
C GLY A 399 7.41 15.03 -5.26
N SER A 400 7.15 14.70 -3.98
CA SER A 400 7.66 15.44 -2.83
C SER A 400 9.11 15.03 -2.51
N VAL A 401 10.07 15.77 -3.06
CA VAL A 401 11.48 15.70 -2.66
C VAL A 401 11.74 16.74 -1.57
N ALA A 402 12.76 16.54 -0.73
CA ALA A 402 13.16 17.52 0.27
C ALA A 402 13.31 18.93 -0.34
N GLU A 403 12.75 19.93 0.33
CA GLU A 403 12.64 21.30 -0.20
C GLU A 403 14.02 21.91 -0.55
N ASP A 404 15.06 21.56 0.21
CA ASP A 404 16.43 21.95 -0.08
C ASP A 404 16.96 21.40 -1.41
N ILE A 405 16.64 20.14 -1.74
CA ILE A 405 17.05 19.52 -3.01
C ILE A 405 16.29 20.17 -4.16
N ALA A 406 15.00 20.42 -3.99
CA ALA A 406 14.18 21.08 -5.00
C ALA A 406 14.65 22.52 -5.29
N LYS A 407 15.12 23.24 -4.27
CA LYS A 407 15.59 24.64 -4.42
C LYS A 407 17.05 24.76 -4.85
N LYS A 408 17.94 23.88 -4.40
CA LYS A 408 19.40 24.01 -4.60
C LYS A 408 19.96 23.05 -5.65
N GLY A 409 19.25 21.96 -5.95
CA GLY A 409 19.71 20.92 -6.88
C GLY A 409 19.27 21.12 -8.33
N ALA A 410 18.33 22.02 -8.59
CA ALA A 410 17.85 22.31 -9.93
C ALA A 410 18.76 23.34 -10.65
N PRO A 411 18.80 23.31 -11.99
CA PRO A 411 19.41 24.41 -12.76
C PRO A 411 18.85 25.78 -12.35
N LEU A 412 19.66 26.82 -12.45
CA LEU A 412 19.33 28.20 -12.09
C LEU A 412 18.42 28.89 -13.12
N ALA A 413 18.51 28.48 -14.39
CA ALA A 413 17.78 29.07 -15.50
C ALA A 413 16.33 28.59 -15.63
#